data_AF-A0A2U1FME6-F1
#
_entry.id   AF-A0A2U1FME6-F1
#
_cell.length_a   1.000
_cell.length_b   1.000
_cell.length_c   1.000
_cell.angle_alpha   90.00
_cell.angle_beta   90.00
_cell.angle_gamma   90.00
#
_symmetry.space_group_name_H-M   'P 1'
#
loop_
_entity.id
_entity.type
_entity.pdbx_description
1 polymer ?
#
loop_
_entity_poly.entity_id
_entity_poly.type
_entity_poly.pdbx_seq_one_letter_code
_entity_poly.pdbx_strand_id
1 'polypeptide(L)'
;MTASLVRLRDGWDRFWFAPQSTAPVEVLRIAFGVVTTVWMLSLVPVLDPFFGRDGAIPVRELPVGGWTLFSLVQGSPLIWVLWLAGVLGAVALTVGFRTRVAALVVFVVIMSVTRSAPLAFNAGDGLLRLVAFYVLLMPAGSAASVDRWRADPEHLWSFPRRAPWALRLAQIQLSVIYVSTVWEKAGGARWRDGTAVSYAVRIGEVSRVPVPSFVTGSPLLAELATYGTLAAELAIGVLVWNRAARPWVLALGVLLHLSIEITLAVGFFSLTIVTLYLAFLPPDRAEQVLRWVRDRVGCRGRRRPTRTPASEEGPEPEDRPTPAARECVDAESQPVAEAAQGIGVSAEGRAEPQSDGEPNGLPGSGPNAFITVLPASNNERVMVDTDNVDGAAVSAGNGPARAGNGERT
;
A
#
# COMPACT_ATOMS: atom_id res chain seq x y z
N MET A 1 -9.34 31.00 22.83
CA MET A 1 -8.36 30.31 21.95
C MET A 1 -7.57 31.36 21.19
N THR A 2 -6.25 31.21 21.06
CA THR A 2 -5.41 32.13 20.28
C THR A 2 -5.70 31.97 18.77
N ALA A 3 -5.50 33.02 17.96
CA ALA A 3 -5.74 32.99 16.51
C ALA A 3 -4.94 31.89 15.78
N SER A 4 -3.81 31.46 16.34
CA SER A 4 -3.02 30.34 15.81
C SER A 4 -3.70 28.98 16.03
N LEU A 5 -4.33 28.77 17.20
CA LEU A 5 -5.06 27.53 17.49
C LEU A 5 -6.31 27.37 16.61
N VAL A 6 -6.99 28.48 16.30
CA VAL A 6 -8.14 28.48 15.37
C VAL A 6 -7.68 28.07 13.97
N ARG A 7 -6.60 28.69 13.45
CA ARG A 7 -6.04 28.34 12.13
C ARG A 7 -5.58 26.88 12.05
N LEU A 8 -4.96 26.35 13.11
CA LEU A 8 -4.55 24.95 13.16
C LEU A 8 -5.76 24.00 13.13
N ARG A 9 -6.80 24.30 13.92
CA ARG A 9 -8.05 23.55 13.94
C ARG A 9 -8.73 23.57 12.57
N ASP A 10 -8.88 24.74 11.95
CA ASP A 10 -9.51 24.86 10.63
C ASP A 10 -8.72 24.11 9.54
N GLY A 11 -7.39 24.13 9.64
CA GLY A 11 -6.50 23.35 8.76
C GLY A 11 -6.67 21.85 8.95
N TRP A 12 -6.74 21.40 10.20
CA TRP A 12 -6.99 20.00 10.57
C TRP A 12 -8.34 19.52 10.04
N ASP A 13 -9.41 20.26 10.33
CA ASP A 13 -10.77 19.92 9.90
C ASP A 13 -10.87 19.88 8.37
N ARG A 14 -10.21 20.82 7.69
CA ARG A 14 -10.15 20.84 6.22
C ARG A 14 -9.37 19.67 5.65
N PHE A 15 -8.27 19.27 6.27
CA PHE A 15 -7.45 18.16 5.80
C PHE A 15 -8.21 16.83 5.83
N TRP A 16 -8.91 16.56 6.93
CA TRP A 16 -9.61 15.30 7.19
C TRP A 16 -11.02 15.26 6.62
N PHE A 17 -11.76 16.37 6.69
CA PHE A 17 -13.22 16.35 6.52
C PHE A 17 -13.75 17.21 5.37
N ALA A 18 -12.94 18.09 4.76
CA ALA A 18 -13.39 18.86 3.61
C ALA A 18 -13.87 17.92 2.49
N PRO A 19 -15.15 17.99 2.07
CA PRO A 19 -15.71 17.04 1.12
C PRO A 19 -14.97 17.04 -0.21
N GLN A 20 -14.55 15.85 -0.65
CA GLN A 20 -13.89 15.61 -1.94
C GLN A 20 -14.61 14.52 -2.70
N SER A 21 -14.50 14.56 -4.04
CA SER A 21 -15.06 13.50 -4.89
C SER A 21 -14.49 12.14 -4.51
N THR A 22 -15.36 11.14 -4.53
CA THR A 22 -15.06 9.73 -4.21
C THR A 22 -14.33 9.00 -5.33
N ALA A 23 -14.14 9.61 -6.50
CA ALA A 23 -13.52 8.97 -7.66
C ALA A 23 -12.13 8.33 -7.37
N PRO A 24 -11.20 8.94 -6.61
CA PRO A 24 -9.93 8.28 -6.27
C PRO A 24 -10.12 6.98 -5.47
N VAL A 25 -11.12 6.94 -4.59
CA VAL A 25 -11.47 5.74 -3.82
C VAL A 25 -11.99 4.64 -4.75
N GLU A 26 -12.82 4.98 -5.73
CA GLU A 26 -13.36 4.00 -6.68
C GLU A 26 -12.26 3.42 -7.60
N VAL A 27 -11.33 4.27 -8.05
CA VAL A 27 -10.15 3.82 -8.81
C VAL A 27 -9.28 2.88 -7.96
N LEU A 28 -9.00 3.28 -6.71
CA LEU A 28 -8.20 2.46 -5.79
C LEU A 28 -8.88 1.12 -5.50
N ARG A 29 -10.21 1.09 -5.28
CA ARG A 29 -10.98 -0.13 -5.06
C ARG A 29 -10.85 -1.11 -6.22
N ILE A 30 -11.06 -0.63 -7.45
CA ILE A 30 -11.00 -1.46 -8.66
C ILE A 30 -9.59 -2.06 -8.81
N ALA A 31 -8.55 -1.21 -8.74
CA ALA A 31 -7.17 -1.66 -8.87
C ALA A 31 -6.78 -2.64 -7.75
N PHE A 32 -7.14 -2.34 -6.50
CA PHE A 32 -6.84 -3.18 -5.34
C PHE A 32 -7.57 -4.53 -5.41
N GLY A 33 -8.84 -4.56 -5.81
CA GLY A 33 -9.58 -5.80 -6.00
C GLY A 33 -8.96 -6.68 -7.09
N VAL A 34 -8.47 -6.09 -8.19
CA VAL A 34 -7.75 -6.81 -9.25
C VAL A 34 -6.44 -7.40 -8.72
N VAL A 35 -5.59 -6.58 -8.09
CA VAL A 35 -4.32 -7.05 -7.52
C VAL A 35 -4.55 -8.15 -6.49
N THR A 36 -5.54 -7.98 -5.62
CA THR A 36 -5.91 -8.99 -4.63
C THR A 36 -6.40 -10.28 -5.27
N THR A 37 -7.17 -10.19 -6.36
CA THR A 37 -7.61 -11.39 -7.10
C THR A 37 -6.41 -12.15 -7.64
N VAL A 38 -5.45 -11.45 -8.26
CA VAL A 38 -4.22 -12.07 -8.78
C VAL A 38 -3.39 -12.67 -7.63
N TRP A 39 -3.28 -11.98 -6.49
CA TRP A 39 -2.62 -12.49 -5.30
C TRP A 39 -3.27 -13.78 -4.79
N MET A 40 -4.60 -13.80 -4.65
CA MET A 40 -5.33 -15.01 -4.23
C MET A 40 -5.08 -16.17 -5.21
N LEU A 41 -5.13 -15.93 -6.52
CA LEU A 41 -4.84 -16.96 -7.53
C LEU A 41 -3.40 -17.48 -7.43
N SER A 42 -2.44 -16.63 -7.05
CA SER A 42 -1.05 -17.05 -6.85
C SER A 42 -0.85 -17.99 -5.64
N LEU A 43 -1.83 -18.07 -4.73
CA LEU A 43 -1.78 -18.98 -3.58
C LEU A 43 -2.11 -20.43 -3.93
N VAL A 44 -2.79 -20.69 -5.07
CA VAL A 44 -3.20 -22.05 -5.50
C VAL A 44 -2.07 -23.09 -5.39
N PRO A 45 -0.86 -22.87 -5.93
CA PRO A 45 0.21 -23.86 -5.86
C PRO A 45 0.77 -24.08 -4.44
N VAL A 46 0.49 -23.20 -3.48
CA VAL A 46 1.05 -23.26 -2.11
C VAL A 46 0.01 -23.60 -1.04
N LEU A 47 -1.28 -23.58 -1.36
CA LEU A 47 -2.35 -23.84 -0.37
C LEU A 47 -2.21 -25.20 0.31
N ASP A 48 -2.25 -26.31 -0.45
CA ASP A 48 -2.10 -27.65 0.14
C ASP A 48 -0.68 -27.89 0.68
N PRO A 49 0.42 -27.54 -0.04
CA PRO A 49 1.77 -27.73 0.49
C PRO A 49 2.05 -27.01 1.81
N PHE A 50 1.41 -25.88 2.08
CA PHE A 50 1.62 -25.14 3.33
C PHE A 50 0.56 -25.42 4.38
N PHE A 51 -0.72 -25.47 3.99
CA PHE A 51 -1.86 -25.48 4.93
C PHE A 51 -2.70 -26.77 4.87
N GLY A 52 -2.37 -27.71 3.98
CA GLY A 52 -3.03 -29.00 3.87
C GLY A 52 -2.72 -29.92 5.07
N ARG A 53 -3.27 -31.15 5.03
CA ARG A 53 -3.15 -32.14 6.12
C ARG A 53 -1.70 -32.44 6.49
N ASP A 54 -0.86 -32.57 5.49
CA ASP A 54 0.58 -32.84 5.61
C ASP A 54 1.40 -31.59 5.22
N GLY A 55 0.83 -30.40 5.44
CA GLY A 55 1.43 -29.13 5.07
C GLY A 55 2.72 -28.84 5.84
N ALA A 56 3.67 -28.17 5.20
CA ALA A 56 4.96 -27.80 5.77
C ALA A 56 4.86 -26.85 6.96
N ILE A 57 3.73 -26.17 7.11
CA ILE A 57 3.49 -25.24 8.22
C ILE A 57 2.70 -25.99 9.28
N PRO A 58 3.27 -26.21 10.48
CA PRO A 58 2.54 -26.85 11.56
C PRO A 58 1.39 -25.96 12.04
N VAL A 59 0.34 -26.58 12.58
CA VAL A 59 -0.72 -25.84 13.28
C VAL A 59 -0.06 -25.12 14.45
N ARG A 60 0.02 -23.80 14.38
CA ARG A 60 0.74 -23.00 15.38
C ARG A 60 -0.19 -22.58 16.50
N GLU A 61 0.30 -22.65 17.74
CA GLU A 61 -0.26 -21.86 18.83
C GLU A 61 0.02 -20.38 18.55
N LEU A 62 -1.04 -19.62 18.28
CA LEU A 62 -0.93 -18.20 17.99
C LEU A 62 -0.33 -17.47 19.20
N PRO A 63 0.50 -16.42 18.99
CA PRO A 63 0.92 -15.55 20.08
C PRO A 63 -0.30 -15.06 20.87
N VAL A 64 -0.14 -14.77 22.16
CA VAL A 64 -1.24 -14.29 23.02
C VAL A 64 -1.96 -13.11 22.35
N GLY A 65 -3.27 -13.27 22.09
CA GLY A 65 -4.11 -12.27 21.39
C GLY A 65 -4.09 -12.32 19.86
N GLY A 66 -3.34 -13.25 19.26
CA GLY A 66 -3.32 -13.51 17.82
C GLY A 66 -4.54 -14.33 17.37
N TRP A 67 -5.12 -13.97 16.23
CA TRP A 67 -6.21 -14.72 15.60
C TRP A 67 -5.97 -14.88 14.09
N THR A 68 -6.45 -15.99 13.54
CA THR A 68 -6.55 -16.26 12.10
C THR A 68 -7.66 -17.28 11.88
N LEU A 69 -8.44 -17.15 10.80
CA LEU A 69 -9.39 -18.20 10.43
C LEU A 69 -8.69 -19.47 9.95
N PHE A 70 -7.45 -19.37 9.46
CA PHE A 70 -6.70 -20.52 8.95
C PHE A 70 -6.40 -21.54 10.05
N SER A 71 -6.22 -21.14 11.32
CA SER A 71 -6.01 -22.09 12.41
C SER A 71 -7.20 -23.01 12.68
N LEU A 72 -8.41 -22.62 12.21
CA LEU A 72 -9.63 -23.43 12.36
C LEU A 72 -9.81 -24.44 11.22
N VAL A 73 -9.19 -24.20 10.07
CA VAL A 73 -9.40 -24.97 8.83
C VAL A 73 -8.15 -25.68 8.33
N GLN A 74 -6.97 -25.36 8.88
CA GLN A 74 -5.69 -25.96 8.51
C GLN A 74 -5.74 -27.47 8.68
N GLY A 75 -5.15 -28.19 7.73
CA GLY A 75 -5.20 -29.64 7.67
C GLY A 75 -6.48 -30.22 7.09
N SER A 76 -7.43 -29.37 6.65
CA SER A 76 -8.70 -29.80 6.08
C SER A 76 -8.96 -29.19 4.69
N PRO A 77 -9.83 -29.80 3.86
CA PRO A 77 -10.26 -29.21 2.59
C PRO A 77 -10.96 -27.85 2.72
N LEU A 78 -11.34 -27.42 3.94
CA LEU A 78 -11.98 -26.12 4.18
C LEU A 78 -11.04 -24.93 3.90
N ILE A 79 -9.72 -25.14 3.79
CA ILE A 79 -8.80 -24.10 3.31
C ILE A 79 -9.19 -23.58 1.92
N TRP A 80 -9.69 -24.47 1.05
CA TRP A 80 -10.13 -24.12 -0.31
C TRP A 80 -11.42 -23.31 -0.29
N VAL A 81 -12.32 -23.57 0.67
CA VAL A 81 -13.55 -22.78 0.87
C VAL A 81 -13.20 -21.36 1.32
N LEU A 82 -12.28 -21.22 2.29
CA LEU A 82 -11.84 -19.92 2.78
C LEU A 82 -11.09 -19.13 1.70
N TRP A 83 -10.24 -19.79 0.92
CA TRP A 83 -9.58 -19.20 -0.25
C TRP A 83 -10.59 -18.75 -1.30
N LEU A 84 -11.57 -19.59 -1.65
CA LEU A 84 -12.62 -19.26 -2.61
C LEU A 84 -13.45 -18.05 -2.14
N ALA A 85 -13.77 -17.97 -0.85
CA ALA A 85 -14.41 -16.81 -0.26
C ALA A 85 -13.55 -15.53 -0.45
N GLY A 86 -12.22 -15.64 -0.31
CA GLY A 86 -11.27 -14.57 -0.61
C GLY A 86 -11.30 -14.13 -2.08
N VAL A 87 -11.26 -15.08 -3.02
CA VAL A 87 -11.35 -14.80 -4.46
C VAL A 87 -12.66 -14.12 -4.82
N LEU A 88 -13.80 -14.69 -4.39
CA LEU A 88 -15.12 -14.12 -4.64
C LEU A 88 -15.28 -12.75 -3.99
N GLY A 89 -14.75 -12.57 -2.78
CA GLY A 89 -14.68 -11.28 -2.10
C GLY A 89 -13.88 -10.25 -2.88
N ALA A 90 -12.71 -10.61 -3.43
CA ALA A 90 -11.86 -9.72 -4.21
C ALA A 90 -12.53 -9.31 -5.54
N VAL A 91 -13.14 -10.26 -6.24
CA VAL A 91 -13.91 -9.99 -7.47
C VAL A 91 -15.13 -9.11 -7.18
N ALA A 92 -15.88 -9.42 -6.12
CA ALA A 92 -17.01 -8.62 -5.68
C ALA A 92 -16.58 -7.19 -5.29
N LEU A 93 -15.41 -7.03 -4.65
CA LEU A 93 -14.83 -5.74 -4.32
C LEU A 93 -14.44 -4.95 -5.59
N THR A 94 -13.82 -5.59 -6.59
CA THR A 94 -13.49 -4.97 -7.88
C THR A 94 -14.70 -4.35 -8.54
N VAL A 95 -15.79 -5.13 -8.68
CA VAL A 95 -17.02 -4.65 -9.33
C VAL A 95 -17.91 -3.79 -8.40
N GLY A 96 -17.59 -3.73 -7.11
CA GLY A 96 -18.35 -2.99 -6.11
C GLY A 96 -19.72 -3.61 -5.83
N PHE A 97 -19.78 -4.94 -5.64
CA PHE A 97 -20.97 -5.68 -5.21
C PHE A 97 -20.89 -6.02 -3.73
N ARG A 98 -21.90 -5.62 -2.94
CA ARG A 98 -21.91 -5.71 -1.47
C ARG A 98 -20.59 -5.21 -0.89
N THR A 99 -20.15 -4.05 -1.35
CA THR A 99 -18.77 -3.56 -1.26
C THR A 99 -18.19 -3.61 0.16
N ARG A 100 -18.98 -3.21 1.17
CA ARG A 100 -18.54 -3.27 2.59
C ARG A 100 -18.29 -4.69 3.08
N VAL A 101 -19.17 -5.62 2.72
CA VAL A 101 -19.04 -7.04 3.07
C VAL A 101 -17.88 -7.66 2.29
N ALA A 102 -17.76 -7.37 1.00
CA ALA A 102 -16.65 -7.83 0.17
C ALA A 102 -15.29 -7.35 0.72
N ALA A 103 -15.17 -6.07 1.09
CA ALA A 103 -13.96 -5.52 1.71
C ALA A 103 -13.63 -6.20 3.05
N LEU A 104 -14.65 -6.48 3.87
CA LEU A 104 -14.47 -7.19 5.14
C LEU A 104 -13.97 -8.62 4.92
N VAL A 105 -14.59 -9.36 4.00
CA VAL A 105 -14.16 -10.72 3.64
C VAL A 105 -12.72 -10.71 3.15
N VAL A 106 -12.38 -9.82 2.21
CA VAL A 106 -11.01 -9.67 1.69
C VAL A 106 -10.02 -9.38 2.81
N PHE A 107 -10.32 -8.41 3.68
CA PHE A 107 -9.45 -8.05 4.80
C PHE A 107 -9.24 -9.23 5.75
N VAL A 108 -10.32 -9.92 6.14
CA VAL A 108 -10.26 -11.05 7.07
C VAL A 108 -9.50 -12.22 6.48
N VAL A 109 -9.69 -12.55 5.19
CA VAL A 109 -8.98 -13.66 4.53
C VAL A 109 -7.50 -13.32 4.38
N ILE A 110 -7.13 -12.13 3.88
CA ILE A 110 -5.72 -11.70 3.79
C ILE A 110 -5.06 -11.71 5.17
N MET A 111 -5.72 -11.14 6.18
CA MET A 111 -5.21 -11.15 7.57
C MET A 111 -4.99 -12.58 8.06
N SER A 112 -5.92 -13.48 7.78
CA SER A 112 -5.85 -14.87 8.23
C SER A 112 -4.70 -15.63 7.56
N VAL A 113 -4.58 -15.56 6.23
CA VAL A 113 -3.51 -16.19 5.45
C VAL A 113 -2.15 -15.66 5.89
N THR A 114 -1.98 -14.34 5.90
CA THR A 114 -0.65 -13.74 6.17
C THR A 114 -0.18 -13.93 7.61
N ARG A 115 -1.10 -14.16 8.55
CA ARG A 115 -0.75 -14.47 9.95
C ARG A 115 -0.57 -15.95 10.24
N SER A 116 -1.13 -16.86 9.44
CA SER A 116 -0.92 -18.30 9.64
C SER A 116 0.49 -18.74 9.23
N ALA A 117 1.14 -18.02 8.32
CA ALA A 117 2.48 -18.34 7.84
C ALA A 117 3.44 -17.14 7.75
N PRO A 118 3.81 -16.48 8.86
CA PRO A 118 4.60 -15.24 8.81
C PRO A 118 5.96 -15.37 8.12
N LEU A 119 6.56 -16.58 8.12
CA LEU A 119 7.84 -16.85 7.46
C LEU A 119 7.70 -17.15 5.96
N ALA A 120 6.50 -17.51 5.49
CA ALA A 120 6.25 -17.80 4.08
C ALA A 120 5.91 -16.55 3.26
N PHE A 121 5.58 -15.44 3.95
CA PHE A 121 5.13 -14.20 3.35
C PHE A 121 6.17 -13.09 3.53
N ASN A 122 6.11 -12.09 2.65
CA ASN A 122 7.04 -10.96 2.63
C ASN A 122 6.33 -9.62 2.86
N ALA A 123 7.07 -8.52 2.74
CA ALA A 123 6.55 -7.17 2.96
C ALA A 123 5.38 -6.81 2.03
N GLY A 124 5.29 -7.40 0.84
CA GLY A 124 4.18 -7.20 -0.10
C GLY A 124 2.85 -7.71 0.44
N ASP A 125 2.86 -8.86 1.12
CA ASP A 125 1.66 -9.42 1.76
C ASP A 125 1.22 -8.57 2.96
N GLY A 126 2.19 -8.06 3.72
CA GLY A 126 1.95 -7.07 4.78
C GLY A 126 1.30 -5.80 4.23
N LEU A 127 1.76 -5.32 3.07
CA LEU A 127 1.20 -4.14 2.41
C LEU A 127 -0.23 -4.38 1.89
N LEU A 128 -0.50 -5.53 1.26
CA LEU A 128 -1.86 -5.90 0.83
C LEU A 128 -2.85 -5.85 1.99
N ARG A 129 -2.44 -6.36 3.16
CA ARG A 129 -3.23 -6.34 4.39
C ARG A 129 -3.52 -4.92 4.88
N LEU A 130 -2.52 -4.02 4.81
CA LEU A 130 -2.70 -2.61 5.16
C LEU A 130 -3.68 -1.91 4.20
N VAL A 131 -3.52 -2.11 2.89
CA VAL A 131 -4.42 -1.51 1.90
C VAL A 131 -5.85 -2.06 2.04
N ALA A 132 -6.02 -3.37 2.29
CA ALA A 132 -7.32 -3.96 2.59
C ALA A 132 -8.01 -3.30 3.78
N PHE A 133 -7.26 -3.03 4.85
CA PHE A 133 -7.78 -2.33 6.02
C PHE A 133 -8.27 -0.93 5.68
N TYR A 134 -7.51 -0.14 4.91
CA TYR A 134 -7.99 1.21 4.55
C TYR A 134 -9.17 1.17 3.60
N VAL A 135 -9.17 0.28 2.59
CA VAL A 135 -10.30 0.14 1.66
C VAL A 135 -11.59 -0.24 2.39
N LEU A 136 -11.51 -1.08 3.44
CA LEU A 136 -12.63 -1.41 4.31
C LEU A 136 -13.26 -0.18 4.99
N LEU A 137 -12.46 0.83 5.34
CA LEU A 137 -12.92 2.06 5.97
C LEU A 137 -13.47 3.10 4.96
N MET A 138 -13.13 2.94 3.68
CA MET A 138 -13.51 3.90 2.64
C MET A 138 -14.95 3.69 2.15
N PRO A 139 -15.62 4.75 1.66
CA PRO A 139 -16.92 4.64 1.00
C PRO A 139 -16.81 4.10 -0.44
N ALA A 140 -16.11 2.98 -0.64
CA ALA A 140 -15.74 2.42 -1.95
C ALA A 140 -16.90 1.84 -2.79
N GLY A 141 -18.16 2.02 -2.38
CA GLY A 141 -19.32 1.54 -3.13
C GLY A 141 -20.17 2.68 -3.68
N SER A 142 -19.68 3.92 -3.63
CA SER A 142 -20.47 5.13 -3.81
C SER A 142 -20.73 5.51 -5.26
N ALA A 143 -19.85 5.08 -6.18
CA ALA A 143 -19.97 5.26 -7.62
C ALA A 143 -19.25 4.11 -8.36
N ALA A 144 -19.48 4.01 -9.66
CA ALA A 144 -18.86 2.99 -10.53
C ALA A 144 -18.90 1.57 -9.93
N SER A 145 -20.01 1.21 -9.30
CA SER A 145 -20.20 -0.01 -8.50
C SER A 145 -21.54 -0.67 -8.83
N VAL A 146 -21.60 -2.00 -8.69
CA VAL A 146 -22.87 -2.74 -8.78
C VAL A 146 -23.85 -2.28 -7.70
N ASP A 147 -23.37 -1.95 -6.50
CA ASP A 147 -24.19 -1.40 -5.41
C ASP A 147 -24.87 -0.09 -5.82
N ARG A 148 -24.13 0.83 -6.46
CA ARG A 148 -24.67 2.10 -6.96
C ARG A 148 -25.62 1.86 -8.13
N TRP A 149 -25.28 0.96 -9.04
CA TRP A 149 -26.17 0.61 -10.16
C TRP A 149 -27.52 0.08 -9.68
N ARG A 150 -27.56 -0.74 -8.63
CA ARG A 150 -28.82 -1.27 -8.07
C ARG A 150 -29.63 -0.21 -7.33
N ALA A 151 -28.98 0.77 -6.70
CA ALA A 151 -29.65 1.80 -5.93
C ALA A 151 -30.11 3.00 -6.78
N ASP A 152 -29.30 3.40 -7.78
CA ASP A 152 -29.50 4.61 -8.59
C ASP A 152 -28.70 4.50 -9.91
N PRO A 153 -29.23 3.77 -10.92
CA PRO A 153 -28.54 3.51 -12.18
C PRO A 153 -28.15 4.77 -12.97
N GLU A 154 -28.97 5.81 -12.91
CA GLU A 154 -28.77 7.06 -13.66
C GLU A 154 -27.52 7.79 -13.19
N HIS A 155 -27.22 7.68 -11.90
CA HIS A 155 -26.10 8.33 -11.23
C HIS A 155 -24.95 7.35 -10.91
N LEU A 156 -24.83 6.25 -11.68
CA LEU A 156 -23.73 5.28 -11.54
C LEU A 156 -22.35 5.94 -11.66
N TRP A 157 -22.22 6.93 -12.53
CA TRP A 157 -20.96 7.64 -12.81
C TRP A 157 -20.90 9.04 -12.21
N SER A 158 -21.79 9.34 -11.24
CA SER A 158 -21.70 10.55 -10.42
C SER A 158 -20.88 10.24 -9.18
N PHE A 159 -19.87 11.05 -8.89
CA PHE A 159 -18.95 10.82 -7.76
C PHE A 159 -19.32 11.73 -6.59
N PRO A 160 -20.10 11.25 -5.60
CA PRO A 160 -20.53 12.09 -4.49
C PRO A 160 -19.33 12.60 -3.69
N ARG A 161 -19.45 13.80 -3.15
CA ARG A 161 -18.42 14.40 -2.31
C ARG A 161 -18.56 13.88 -0.88
N ARG A 162 -17.49 13.34 -0.30
CA ARG A 162 -17.45 12.83 1.08
C ARG A 162 -16.17 13.26 1.79
N ALA A 163 -16.20 13.26 3.12
CA ALA A 163 -15.01 13.47 3.94
C ALA A 163 -13.96 12.38 3.62
N PRO A 164 -12.74 12.73 3.16
CA PRO A 164 -11.76 11.76 2.68
C PRO A 164 -10.91 11.14 3.80
N TRP A 165 -11.36 11.12 5.05
CA TRP A 165 -10.51 10.75 6.19
C TRP A 165 -9.85 9.37 6.04
N ALA A 166 -10.58 8.36 5.56
CA ALA A 166 -10.03 7.02 5.34
C ALA A 166 -8.99 6.99 4.20
N LEU A 167 -9.22 7.79 3.14
CA LEU A 167 -8.25 7.99 2.06
C LEU A 167 -6.99 8.71 2.57
N ARG A 168 -7.14 9.70 3.47
CA ARG A 168 -6.01 10.38 4.11
C ARG A 168 -5.15 9.43 4.93
N LEU A 169 -5.75 8.47 5.65
CA LEU A 169 -5.00 7.45 6.37
C LEU A 169 -4.14 6.60 5.42
N ALA A 170 -4.68 6.18 4.28
CA ALA A 170 -3.92 5.45 3.26
C ALA A 170 -2.78 6.29 2.67
N GLN A 171 -3.03 7.59 2.42
CA GLN A 171 -2.02 8.54 1.94
C GLN A 171 -0.88 8.75 2.95
N ILE A 172 -1.21 8.92 4.23
CA ILE A 172 -0.23 9.04 5.32
C ILE A 172 0.55 7.74 5.45
N GLN A 173 -0.12 6.58 5.37
CA GLN A 173 0.57 5.30 5.43
C GLN A 173 1.62 5.15 4.33
N LEU A 174 1.34 5.61 3.10
CA LEU A 174 2.34 5.62 2.03
C LEU A 174 3.58 6.41 2.43
N SER A 175 3.40 7.61 2.99
CA SER A 175 4.50 8.44 3.48
C SER A 175 5.27 7.77 4.61
N VAL A 176 4.56 7.17 5.57
CA VAL A 176 5.17 6.45 6.70
C VAL A 176 6.01 5.29 6.19
N ILE A 177 5.49 4.49 5.25
CA ILE A 177 6.23 3.39 4.63
C ILE A 177 7.57 3.91 4.09
N TYR A 178 7.56 4.90 3.19
CA TYR A 178 8.80 5.38 2.57
C TYR A 178 9.76 6.06 3.53
N VAL A 179 9.27 6.88 4.45
CA VAL A 179 10.16 7.53 5.42
C VAL A 179 10.78 6.50 6.34
N SER A 180 10.01 5.49 6.76
CA SER A 180 10.51 4.39 7.59
C SER A 180 11.51 3.51 6.85
N THR A 181 11.31 3.21 5.57
CA THR A 181 12.25 2.41 4.78
C THR A 181 13.56 3.15 4.58
N VAL A 182 13.51 4.46 4.29
CA VAL A 182 14.73 5.28 4.18
C VAL A 182 15.47 5.33 5.51
N TRP A 183 14.75 5.52 6.61
CA TRP A 183 15.35 5.54 7.95
C TRP A 183 16.07 4.22 8.29
N GLU A 184 15.39 3.09 8.05
CA GLU A 184 15.96 1.76 8.28
C GLU A 184 17.18 1.51 7.39
N LYS A 185 17.04 1.77 6.08
CA LYS A 185 18.10 1.55 5.10
C LYS A 185 19.31 2.43 5.37
N ALA A 186 19.14 3.69 5.75
CA ALA A 186 20.24 4.60 6.07
C ALA A 186 21.12 4.09 7.23
N GLY A 187 20.59 3.25 8.13
CA GLY A 187 21.36 2.59 9.18
C GLY A 187 22.19 1.38 8.69
N GLY A 188 21.84 0.79 7.56
CA GLY A 188 22.49 -0.42 7.02
C GLY A 188 23.86 -0.16 6.40
N ALA A 189 24.85 -1.01 6.71
CA ALA A 189 26.23 -0.85 6.20
C ALA A 189 26.28 -0.76 4.66
N ARG A 190 25.59 -1.66 3.95
CA ARG A 190 25.57 -1.71 2.48
C ARG A 190 24.89 -0.50 1.82
N TRP A 191 24.01 0.19 2.54
CA TRP A 191 23.38 1.40 2.03
C TRP A 191 24.30 2.60 2.21
N ARG A 192 25.05 2.64 3.32
CA ARG A 192 26.03 3.68 3.63
C ARG A 192 27.31 3.61 2.79
N ASP A 193 27.68 2.43 2.31
CA ASP A 193 28.83 2.25 1.41
C ASP A 193 28.45 2.27 -0.08
N GLY A 194 27.16 2.51 -0.42
CA GLY A 194 26.68 2.60 -1.79
C GLY A 194 26.55 1.28 -2.55
N THR A 195 26.70 0.12 -1.88
CA THR A 195 26.73 -1.19 -2.55
C THR A 195 25.41 -1.97 -2.54
N ALA A 196 24.40 -1.51 -1.79
CA ALA A 196 23.18 -2.27 -1.52
C ALA A 196 22.46 -2.78 -2.78
N VAL A 197 22.29 -1.93 -3.81
CA VAL A 197 21.60 -2.34 -5.04
C VAL A 197 22.40 -3.35 -5.82
N SER A 198 23.73 -3.20 -5.91
CA SER A 198 24.61 -4.18 -6.56
C SER A 198 24.53 -5.54 -5.88
N TYR A 199 24.47 -5.57 -4.55
CA TYR A 199 24.28 -6.81 -3.80
C TYR A 199 22.91 -7.42 -4.08
N ALA A 200 21.83 -6.63 -3.96
CA ALA A 200 20.45 -7.12 -4.12
C ALA A 200 20.21 -7.80 -5.47
N VAL A 201 20.69 -7.20 -6.57
CA VAL A 201 20.48 -7.75 -7.93
C VAL A 201 21.36 -8.96 -8.25
N ARG A 202 22.29 -9.33 -7.36
CA ARG A 202 23.19 -10.49 -7.51
C ARG A 202 22.79 -11.67 -6.61
N ILE A 203 21.73 -11.53 -5.81
CA ILE A 203 21.20 -12.65 -5.01
C ILE A 203 20.39 -13.55 -5.95
N GLY A 204 20.96 -14.71 -6.31
CA GLY A 204 20.35 -15.62 -7.28
C GLY A 204 18.95 -16.11 -6.91
N GLU A 205 18.69 -16.32 -5.61
CA GLU A 205 17.40 -16.83 -5.10
C GLU A 205 16.22 -15.87 -5.35
N VAL A 206 16.48 -14.57 -5.40
CA VAL A 206 15.45 -13.53 -5.61
C VAL A 206 15.59 -12.85 -6.95
N SER A 207 16.50 -13.28 -7.83
CA SER A 207 16.66 -12.70 -9.16
C SER A 207 15.57 -13.22 -10.10
N ARG A 208 14.88 -12.31 -10.81
CA ARG A 208 13.94 -12.66 -11.89
C ARG A 208 14.59 -12.58 -13.25
N VAL A 209 15.01 -11.38 -13.62
CA VAL A 209 15.74 -11.12 -14.86
C VAL A 209 17.13 -10.61 -14.48
N PRO A 210 18.21 -11.30 -14.90
CA PRO A 210 19.56 -10.88 -14.58
C PRO A 210 19.84 -9.45 -15.08
N VAL A 211 20.39 -8.62 -14.20
CA VAL A 211 20.84 -7.28 -14.56
C VAL A 211 22.14 -7.40 -15.37
N PRO A 212 22.30 -6.66 -16.49
CA PRO A 212 23.51 -6.75 -17.32
C PRO A 212 24.80 -6.53 -16.53
N SER A 213 25.84 -7.29 -16.90
CA SER A 213 27.14 -7.30 -16.21
C SER A 213 27.83 -5.94 -16.19
N PHE A 214 27.64 -5.10 -17.21
CA PHE A 214 28.19 -3.75 -17.24
C PHE A 214 27.56 -2.81 -16.20
N VAL A 215 26.32 -3.08 -15.78
CA VAL A 215 25.64 -2.33 -14.72
C VAL A 215 26.11 -2.82 -13.37
N THR A 216 26.08 -4.14 -13.16
CA THR A 216 26.43 -4.73 -11.86
C THR A 216 27.93 -4.62 -11.58
N GLY A 217 28.78 -4.64 -12.61
CA GLY A 217 30.23 -4.55 -12.51
C GLY A 217 30.77 -3.12 -12.42
N SER A 218 29.93 -2.09 -12.52
CA SER A 218 30.33 -0.68 -12.42
C SER A 218 30.06 -0.14 -11.01
N PRO A 219 31.10 0.22 -10.24
CA PRO A 219 30.93 0.82 -8.91
C PRO A 219 30.10 2.12 -8.96
N LEU A 220 30.32 2.95 -9.99
CA LEU A 220 29.57 4.19 -10.17
C LEU A 220 28.07 3.94 -10.37
N LEU A 221 27.70 2.98 -11.22
CA LEU A 221 26.29 2.67 -11.46
C LEU A 221 25.63 2.04 -10.23
N ALA A 222 26.35 1.19 -9.49
CA ALA A 222 25.90 0.62 -8.23
C ALA A 222 25.62 1.71 -7.18
N GLU A 223 26.53 2.66 -7.03
CA GLU A 223 26.43 3.76 -6.08
C GLU A 223 25.27 4.70 -6.44
N LEU A 224 25.17 5.10 -7.71
CA LEU A 224 24.07 5.92 -8.22
C LEU A 224 22.71 5.24 -8.03
N ALA A 225 22.62 3.92 -8.26
CA ALA A 225 21.38 3.18 -8.06
C ALA A 225 21.02 3.08 -6.57
N THR A 226 22.01 2.86 -5.69
CA THR A 226 21.81 2.76 -4.24
C THR A 226 21.32 4.08 -3.64
N TYR A 227 22.04 5.18 -3.85
CA TYR A 227 21.63 6.48 -3.34
C TYR A 227 20.43 7.06 -4.09
N GLY A 228 20.31 6.78 -5.39
CA GLY A 228 19.13 7.13 -6.19
C GLY A 228 17.85 6.49 -5.66
N THR A 229 17.93 5.23 -5.18
CA THR A 229 16.80 4.57 -4.52
C THR A 229 16.41 5.29 -3.23
N LEU A 230 17.37 5.62 -2.35
CA LEU A 230 17.08 6.36 -1.11
C LEU A 230 16.50 7.75 -1.39
N ALA A 231 17.05 8.47 -2.35
CA ALA A 231 16.56 9.79 -2.75
C ALA A 231 15.14 9.70 -3.33
N ALA A 232 14.86 8.71 -4.18
CA ALA A 232 13.54 8.47 -4.73
C ALA A 232 12.52 8.12 -3.63
N GLU A 233 12.85 7.20 -2.73
CA GLU A 233 11.99 6.82 -1.62
C GLU A 233 11.67 8.01 -0.71
N LEU A 234 12.67 8.80 -0.33
CA LEU A 234 12.46 9.99 0.50
C LEU A 234 11.62 11.05 -0.22
N ALA A 235 11.88 11.27 -1.52
CA ALA A 235 11.11 12.18 -2.35
C ALA A 235 9.64 11.75 -2.45
N ILE A 236 9.36 10.45 -2.59
CA ILE A 236 7.99 9.94 -2.58
C ILE A 236 7.38 10.13 -1.18
N GLY A 237 8.09 9.79 -0.11
CA GLY A 237 7.58 9.91 1.27
C GLY A 237 7.18 11.34 1.65
N VAL A 238 7.94 12.34 1.18
CA VAL A 238 7.77 13.75 1.58
C VAL A 238 7.09 14.60 0.50
N LEU A 239 7.60 14.58 -0.73
CA LEU A 239 7.18 15.52 -1.78
C LEU A 239 5.88 15.11 -2.49
N VAL A 240 5.35 13.90 -2.25
CA VAL A 240 4.05 13.49 -2.80
C VAL A 240 2.90 14.42 -2.37
N TRP A 241 3.04 15.10 -1.23
CA TRP A 241 2.07 16.08 -0.74
C TRP A 241 2.13 17.41 -1.51
N ASN A 242 3.28 17.75 -2.10
CA ASN A 242 3.42 18.93 -2.95
C ASN A 242 2.71 18.69 -4.29
N ARG A 243 1.72 19.52 -4.63
CA ARG A 243 0.91 19.35 -5.84
C ARG A 243 1.72 19.39 -7.16
N ALA A 244 2.77 20.20 -7.21
CA ALA A 244 3.62 20.32 -8.40
C ALA A 244 4.61 19.16 -8.53
N ALA A 245 5.19 18.70 -7.42
CA ALA A 245 6.15 17.59 -7.42
C ALA A 245 5.48 16.21 -7.54
N ARG A 246 4.26 16.06 -7.02
CA ARG A 246 3.50 14.80 -6.96
C ARG A 246 3.52 13.96 -8.24
N PRO A 247 3.15 14.46 -9.43
CA PRO A 247 3.15 13.62 -10.63
C PRO A 247 4.55 13.06 -10.95
N TRP A 248 5.59 13.86 -10.72
CA TRP A 248 6.97 13.47 -10.99
C TRP A 248 7.48 12.42 -10.00
N VAL A 249 7.22 12.60 -8.70
CA VAL A 249 7.63 11.60 -7.70
C VAL A 249 6.84 10.30 -7.79
N LEU A 250 5.55 10.35 -8.16
CA LEU A 250 4.77 9.15 -8.45
C LEU A 250 5.27 8.44 -9.71
N ALA A 251 5.61 9.17 -10.78
CA ALA A 251 6.21 8.59 -11.97
C ALA A 251 7.57 7.94 -11.67
N LEU A 252 8.43 8.62 -10.91
CA LEU A 252 9.69 8.06 -10.40
C LEU A 252 9.45 6.79 -9.58
N GLY A 253 8.45 6.81 -8.69
CA GLY A 253 8.06 5.65 -7.92
C GLY A 253 7.57 4.48 -8.77
N VAL A 254 6.80 4.73 -9.83
CA VAL A 254 6.37 3.69 -10.77
C VAL A 254 7.57 3.09 -11.49
N LEU A 255 8.51 3.92 -11.95
CA LEU A 255 9.73 3.45 -12.61
C LEU A 255 10.60 2.60 -11.67
N LEU A 256 10.75 3.03 -10.41
CA LEU A 256 11.46 2.28 -9.38
C LEU A 256 10.81 0.90 -9.13
N HIS A 257 9.49 0.85 -8.96
CA HIS A 257 8.81 -0.43 -8.73
C HIS A 257 8.76 -1.31 -9.95
N LEU A 258 8.70 -0.74 -11.16
CA LEU A 258 8.80 -1.52 -12.39
C LEU A 258 10.18 -2.13 -12.56
N SER A 259 11.25 -1.39 -12.24
CA SER A 259 12.61 -1.94 -12.31
C SER A 259 12.81 -3.06 -11.29
N ILE A 260 12.30 -2.89 -10.06
CA ILE A 260 12.29 -3.94 -9.04
C ILE A 260 11.48 -5.14 -9.50
N GLU A 261 10.26 -4.96 -10.02
CA GLU A 261 9.39 -6.05 -10.48
C GLU A 261 10.02 -6.89 -11.59
N ILE A 262 10.74 -6.24 -12.51
CA ILE A 262 11.45 -6.92 -13.61
C ILE A 262 12.67 -7.69 -13.10
N THR A 263 13.42 -7.12 -12.14
CA THR A 263 14.73 -7.66 -11.75
C THR A 263 14.70 -8.56 -10.52
N LEU A 264 13.78 -8.34 -9.58
CA LEU A 264 13.71 -8.99 -8.27
C LEU A 264 12.34 -9.61 -7.99
N ALA A 265 12.34 -10.83 -7.45
CA ALA A 265 11.16 -11.59 -7.03
C ALA A 265 10.69 -11.15 -5.63
N VAL A 266 10.22 -9.91 -5.49
CA VAL A 266 9.72 -9.35 -4.21
C VAL A 266 8.21 -9.57 -3.98
N GLY A 267 7.64 -10.60 -4.61
CA GLY A 267 6.22 -10.94 -4.53
C GLY A 267 5.31 -9.84 -5.09
N PHE A 268 4.27 -9.47 -4.33
CA PHE A 268 3.25 -8.49 -4.75
C PHE A 268 3.53 -7.06 -4.26
N PHE A 269 4.71 -6.80 -3.71
CA PHE A 269 5.04 -5.48 -3.16
C PHE A 269 4.91 -4.36 -4.21
N SER A 270 5.57 -4.51 -5.36
CA SER A 270 5.60 -3.52 -6.45
C SER A 270 4.20 -3.21 -7.00
N LEU A 271 3.37 -4.23 -7.23
CA LEU A 271 2.00 -4.03 -7.71
C LEU A 271 1.12 -3.35 -6.66
N THR A 272 1.28 -3.72 -5.39
CA THR A 272 0.46 -3.18 -4.31
C THR A 272 0.82 -1.75 -3.98
N ILE A 273 2.11 -1.39 -3.96
CA ILE A 273 2.54 -0.02 -3.68
C ILE A 273 2.19 0.93 -4.84
N VAL A 274 2.29 0.47 -6.09
CA VAL A 274 1.81 1.23 -7.27
C VAL A 274 0.29 1.39 -7.22
N THR A 275 -0.44 0.39 -6.74
CA THR A 275 -1.88 0.53 -6.48
C THR A 275 -2.15 1.59 -5.42
N LEU A 276 -1.38 1.63 -4.34
CA LEU A 276 -1.54 2.64 -3.28
C LEU A 276 -1.22 4.07 -3.77
N TYR A 277 -0.38 4.25 -4.80
CA TYR A 277 -0.18 5.56 -5.44
C TYR A 277 -1.48 6.16 -6.01
N LEU A 278 -2.45 5.32 -6.40
CA LEU A 278 -3.75 5.78 -6.88
C LEU A 278 -4.52 6.56 -5.80
N ALA A 279 -4.20 6.37 -4.52
CA ALA A 279 -4.75 7.18 -3.43
C ALA A 279 -4.38 8.67 -3.55
N PHE A 280 -3.31 9.01 -4.28
CA PHE A 280 -2.87 10.39 -4.53
C PHE A 280 -3.36 10.98 -5.86
N LEU A 281 -4.14 10.23 -6.63
CA LEU A 281 -4.70 10.70 -7.89
C LEU A 281 -5.60 11.92 -7.65
N PRO A 282 -5.40 13.04 -8.36
CA PRO A 282 -6.29 14.19 -8.24
C PRO A 282 -7.73 13.80 -8.59
N PRO A 283 -8.75 14.28 -7.85
CA PRO A 283 -10.14 13.90 -8.07
C PRO A 283 -10.59 14.06 -9.52
N ASP A 284 -10.27 15.19 -10.17
CA ASP A 284 -10.63 15.45 -11.57
C ASP A 284 -10.02 14.42 -12.53
N ARG A 285 -8.78 13.99 -12.26
CA ARG A 285 -8.09 12.95 -13.06
C ARG A 285 -8.72 11.58 -12.83
N ALA A 286 -9.07 11.24 -11.58
CA ALA A 286 -9.76 10.00 -11.27
C ALA A 286 -11.12 9.93 -11.98
N GLU A 287 -11.88 11.03 -12.00
CA GLU A 287 -13.14 11.12 -12.73
C GLU A 287 -12.95 10.96 -14.24
N GLN A 288 -11.94 11.61 -14.82
CA GLN A 288 -11.60 11.46 -16.24
C GLN A 288 -11.28 10.01 -16.60
N VAL A 289 -10.47 9.32 -15.78
CA VAL A 289 -10.12 7.91 -15.99
C VAL A 289 -11.38 7.03 -15.96
N LEU A 290 -12.23 7.18 -14.95
CA LEU A 290 -13.44 6.36 -14.83
C LEU A 290 -14.44 6.64 -15.95
N ARG A 291 -14.64 7.90 -16.37
CA ARG A 291 -15.49 8.25 -17.51
C ARG A 291 -14.92 7.75 -18.82
N TRP A 292 -13.60 7.79 -19.01
CA TRP A 292 -12.94 7.21 -20.18
C TRP A 292 -13.19 5.69 -20.25
N VAL A 293 -13.07 4.98 -19.13
CA VAL A 293 -13.40 3.54 -19.07
C VAL A 293 -14.88 3.31 -19.42
N ARG A 294 -15.79 4.10 -18.85
CA ARG A 294 -17.23 4.05 -19.18
C ARG A 294 -17.46 4.18 -20.68
N ASP A 295 -16.86 5.17 -21.32
CA ASP A 295 -17.10 5.44 -22.74
C ASP A 295 -16.56 4.30 -23.61
N ARG A 296 -15.45 3.66 -23.21
CA ARG A 296 -14.91 2.48 -23.92
C ARG A 296 -15.77 1.23 -23.74
N VAL A 297 -16.31 1.01 -22.56
CA VAL A 297 -17.19 -0.15 -22.27
C VAL A 297 -18.59 0.07 -22.86
N GLY A 298 -19.11 1.30 -22.82
CA GLY A 298 -20.44 1.69 -23.32
C GLY A 298 -20.54 1.85 -24.84
N CYS A 299 -19.46 2.21 -25.55
CA CYS A 299 -19.44 2.32 -27.01
C CYS A 299 -19.65 0.99 -27.75
N ARG A 300 -19.64 -0.16 -27.05
CA ARG A 300 -20.02 -1.46 -27.66
C ARG A 300 -21.54 -1.65 -27.80
N GLY A 301 -22.39 -0.83 -27.16
CA GLY A 301 -23.84 -1.09 -27.07
C GLY A 301 -24.78 -0.19 -27.89
N ARG A 302 -24.31 0.92 -28.49
CA ARG A 302 -25.19 1.84 -29.24
C ARG A 302 -24.50 2.45 -30.45
N ARG A 303 -24.31 1.66 -31.51
CA ARG A 303 -24.38 2.17 -32.88
C ARG A 303 -25.72 1.72 -33.47
N ARG A 304 -26.79 2.45 -33.14
CA ARG A 304 -27.99 2.39 -33.96
C ARG A 304 -27.73 3.34 -35.12
N PRO A 305 -27.68 2.89 -36.39
CA PRO A 305 -27.53 3.80 -37.51
C PRO A 305 -28.77 4.70 -37.53
N THR A 306 -28.57 5.99 -37.31
CA THR A 306 -29.61 6.99 -37.58
C THR A 306 -29.87 6.92 -39.08
N ARG A 307 -31.01 6.33 -39.48
CA ARG A 307 -31.54 6.54 -40.83
C ARG A 307 -31.91 8.01 -40.92
N THR A 308 -31.08 8.79 -41.60
CA THR A 308 -31.46 10.11 -42.09
C THR A 308 -32.66 9.91 -43.02
N PRO A 309 -33.84 10.49 -42.76
CA PRO A 309 -34.88 10.55 -43.77
C PRO A 309 -34.34 11.37 -44.94
N ALA A 310 -34.50 10.85 -46.15
CA ALA A 310 -34.14 11.55 -47.37
C ALA A 310 -34.87 12.90 -47.42
N SER A 311 -34.12 13.91 -47.84
CA SER A 311 -34.58 15.24 -48.21
C SER A 311 -35.71 15.17 -49.24
N GLU A 312 -36.87 15.74 -48.90
CA GLU A 312 -37.80 16.25 -49.91
C GLU A 312 -37.56 17.76 -50.03
N GLU A 313 -37.32 18.19 -51.27
CA GLU A 313 -37.02 19.56 -51.68
C GLU A 313 -38.27 20.44 -51.72
N GLY A 314 -38.09 21.71 -51.28
CA GLY A 314 -38.77 22.90 -51.81
C GLY A 314 -39.84 23.56 -50.92
N PRO A 315 -40.18 24.83 -51.18
CA PRO A 315 -39.31 25.99 -51.44
C PRO A 315 -39.50 27.10 -50.37
N GLU A 316 -38.52 28.01 -50.30
CA GLU A 316 -38.54 29.26 -49.52
C GLU A 316 -39.68 30.18 -50.01
N PRO A 317 -40.34 30.96 -49.12
CA PRO A 317 -40.02 32.39 -49.12
C PRO A 317 -40.15 33.14 -47.76
N GLU A 318 -39.34 34.18 -47.69
CA GLU A 318 -39.57 35.53 -47.13
C GLU A 318 -40.00 35.74 -45.66
N ASP A 319 -39.06 36.41 -44.97
CA ASP A 319 -39.22 37.71 -44.32
C ASP A 319 -40.19 37.80 -43.13
N ARG A 320 -39.62 37.88 -41.92
CA ARG A 320 -40.24 38.58 -40.79
C ARG A 320 -39.20 39.06 -39.75
N PRO A 321 -39.45 40.21 -39.13
CA PRO A 321 -38.43 41.00 -38.45
C PRO A 321 -38.16 40.56 -37.01
N THR A 322 -36.93 40.85 -36.58
CA THR A 322 -36.42 40.78 -35.20
C THR A 322 -37.26 41.62 -34.24
N PRO A 323 -37.69 41.09 -33.08
CA PRO A 323 -38.05 41.93 -31.95
C PRO A 323 -36.85 42.14 -31.03
N ALA A 324 -36.71 43.40 -30.64
CA ALA A 324 -35.67 43.98 -29.83
C ALA A 324 -35.57 43.39 -28.41
N ALA A 325 -34.39 43.68 -27.83
CA ALA A 325 -33.99 43.48 -26.46
C ALA A 325 -35.07 43.81 -25.43
N ARG A 326 -35.16 42.95 -24.41
CA ARG A 326 -35.69 43.31 -23.09
C ARG A 326 -34.57 43.18 -22.09
N GLU A 327 -34.05 44.33 -21.67
CA GLU A 327 -33.37 44.50 -20.39
C GLU A 327 -34.37 44.22 -19.26
N CYS A 328 -33.93 43.46 -18.26
CA CYS A 328 -34.50 43.42 -16.92
C CYS A 328 -33.36 43.24 -15.92
N VAL A 329 -32.80 44.39 -15.55
CA VAL A 329 -32.40 44.88 -14.22
C VAL A 329 -32.10 43.83 -13.13
N ASP A 330 -30.88 43.94 -12.62
CA ASP A 330 -30.34 43.35 -11.41
C ASP A 330 -31.14 43.71 -10.15
N ALA A 331 -31.37 42.73 -9.28
CA ALA A 331 -31.79 42.96 -7.91
C ALA A 331 -30.73 42.42 -6.95
N GLU A 332 -29.91 43.35 -6.45
CA GLU A 332 -28.95 43.13 -5.38
C GLU A 332 -29.65 43.00 -4.00
N SER A 333 -29.08 42.10 -3.21
CA SER A 333 -29.12 41.88 -1.77
C SER A 333 -29.66 42.97 -0.83
N GLN A 334 -30.42 42.53 0.19
CA GLN A 334 -30.27 43.04 1.57
C GLN A 334 -30.40 41.92 2.63
N PRO A 335 -29.75 42.08 3.81
CA PRO A 335 -29.51 41.03 4.80
C PRO A 335 -30.57 41.00 5.91
N VAL A 336 -30.71 39.85 6.59
CA VAL A 336 -31.49 39.72 7.83
C VAL A 336 -30.53 39.54 9.01
N ALA A 337 -30.63 40.46 9.97
CA ALA A 337 -29.94 40.45 11.24
C ALA A 337 -30.75 39.70 12.32
N GLU A 338 -30.02 38.87 13.07
CA GLU A 338 -29.95 38.80 14.54
C GLU A 338 -31.23 38.69 15.41
N ALA A 339 -31.30 37.59 16.18
CA ALA A 339 -31.95 37.56 17.49
C ALA A 339 -31.20 36.58 18.42
N ALA A 340 -30.59 37.13 19.45
CA ALA A 340 -29.93 36.42 20.55
C ALA A 340 -30.84 36.41 21.80
N GLN A 341 -30.97 35.24 22.42
CA GLN A 341 -31.36 35.01 23.82
C GLN A 341 -30.61 33.69 24.19
N GLY A 342 -29.79 33.54 25.24
CA GLY A 342 -29.67 34.27 26.49
C GLY A 342 -30.02 33.33 27.65
N ILE A 343 -29.14 32.40 28.03
CA ILE A 343 -29.13 31.77 29.36
C ILE A 343 -27.67 31.49 29.75
N GLY A 344 -27.21 32.14 30.80
CA GLY A 344 -25.96 31.83 31.50
C GLY A 344 -26.22 31.08 32.80
N VAL A 345 -25.25 30.28 33.24
CA VAL A 345 -25.00 29.97 34.66
C VAL A 345 -23.48 29.86 34.84
N SER A 346 -22.96 30.63 35.79
CA SER A 346 -21.58 30.62 36.28
C SER A 346 -21.43 29.71 37.50
N ALA A 347 -20.18 29.28 37.74
CA ALA A 347 -19.43 29.42 38.99
C ALA A 347 -18.78 28.14 39.59
N GLU A 348 -17.45 28.14 39.48
CA GLU A 348 -16.43 27.93 40.53
C GLU A 348 -16.21 26.59 41.25
N GLY A 349 -14.92 26.24 41.40
CA GLY A 349 -14.49 25.19 42.33
C GLY A 349 -13.03 24.74 42.34
N ARG A 350 -12.08 25.67 42.58
CA ARG A 350 -10.79 25.47 43.29
C ARG A 350 -9.66 24.56 42.76
N ALA A 351 -8.46 24.95 43.21
CA ALA A 351 -7.12 24.51 42.83
C ALA A 351 -6.44 23.62 43.90
N GLU A 352 -5.57 22.70 43.42
CA GLU A 352 -4.21 22.28 43.89
C GLU A 352 -3.96 21.77 45.34
N PRO A 353 -2.79 21.11 45.67
CA PRO A 353 -1.71 20.50 44.86
C PRO A 353 -1.12 19.13 45.38
N GLN A 354 -0.13 18.61 44.62
CA GLN A 354 1.17 18.04 45.04
C GLN A 354 1.44 16.53 45.31
N SER A 355 2.67 16.15 44.88
CA SER A 355 3.62 15.15 45.40
C SER A 355 3.46 13.68 44.93
N ASP A 356 4.47 12.88 44.53
CA ASP A 356 5.91 12.97 44.22
C ASP A 356 6.32 11.59 43.60
N GLY A 357 7.49 11.49 42.96
CA GLY A 357 8.29 10.25 43.04
C GLY A 357 8.61 9.45 41.76
N GLU A 358 9.58 9.96 41.00
CA GLU A 358 10.73 9.28 40.37
C GLU A 358 10.64 8.20 39.25
N PRO A 359 11.70 8.12 38.41
CA PRO A 359 11.71 7.43 37.13
C PRO A 359 12.47 6.09 37.17
N ASN A 360 12.06 5.13 36.33
CA ASN A 360 12.93 4.03 35.94
C ASN A 360 12.79 3.80 34.44
N GLY A 361 13.89 4.07 33.72
CA GLY A 361 14.06 3.68 32.33
C GLY A 361 14.57 2.25 32.22
N LEU A 362 14.11 1.52 31.20
CA LEU A 362 14.88 0.51 30.47
C LEU A 362 14.34 0.45 29.02
N PRO A 363 15.20 0.13 28.04
CA PRO A 363 14.96 0.41 26.63
C PRO A 363 14.17 -0.69 25.91
N GLY A 364 13.70 -0.32 24.71
CA GLY A 364 12.72 -1.05 23.92
C GLY A 364 13.09 -2.48 23.51
N SER A 365 12.07 -3.31 23.49
CA SER A 365 12.03 -4.60 22.81
C SER A 365 10.96 -4.54 21.71
N GLY A 366 11.35 -4.01 20.55
CA GLY A 366 10.62 -4.22 19.30
C GLY A 366 11.04 -5.57 18.69
N PRO A 367 10.13 -6.35 18.09
CA PRO A 367 10.49 -7.59 17.44
C PRO A 367 11.12 -7.30 16.08
N ASN A 368 12.43 -7.09 16.05
CA ASN A 368 13.21 -7.11 14.82
C ASN A 368 13.58 -8.56 14.50
N ALA A 369 12.80 -9.18 13.61
CA ALA A 369 13.16 -10.45 13.01
C ALA A 369 14.31 -10.23 12.01
N PHE A 370 15.54 -10.51 12.46
CA PHE A 370 16.66 -10.79 11.56
C PHE A 370 16.36 -12.09 10.80
N ILE A 371 16.23 -12.00 9.49
CA ILE A 371 16.27 -13.17 8.61
C ILE A 371 17.74 -13.54 8.43
N THR A 372 18.22 -14.48 9.24
CA THR A 372 19.41 -15.26 8.93
C THR A 372 18.95 -16.50 8.18
N VAL A 373 19.14 -16.51 6.86
CA VAL A 373 19.06 -17.75 6.07
C VAL A 373 20.30 -18.56 6.38
N LEU A 374 20.17 -19.57 7.23
CA LEU A 374 21.19 -20.61 7.38
C LEU A 374 21.03 -21.61 6.23
N PRO A 375 22.10 -21.92 5.48
CA PRO A 375 22.04 -23.02 4.53
C PRO A 375 21.96 -24.35 5.29
N ALA A 376 20.97 -25.16 4.95
CA ALA A 376 20.90 -26.55 5.39
C ALA A 376 21.97 -27.35 4.63
N SER A 377 23.10 -27.64 5.29
CA SER A 377 23.96 -28.76 4.88
C SER A 377 24.83 -29.26 6.03
N ASN A 378 24.75 -30.58 6.24
CA ASN A 378 25.55 -31.47 7.06
C ASN A 378 25.41 -31.44 8.60
N ASN A 379 24.68 -32.47 9.06
CA ASN A 379 24.94 -33.17 10.31
C ASN A 379 26.42 -33.56 10.42
N GLU A 380 27.14 -32.95 11.35
CA GLU A 380 28.18 -33.63 12.14
C GLU A 380 28.18 -33.01 13.54
N ARG A 381 27.79 -33.80 14.54
CA ARG A 381 27.88 -33.42 15.96
C ARG A 381 29.36 -33.43 16.35
N VAL A 382 29.92 -32.28 16.69
CA VAL A 382 31.14 -32.18 17.49
C VAL A 382 30.77 -31.50 18.80
N MET A 383 30.74 -32.29 19.87
CA MET A 383 30.71 -31.80 21.25
C MET A 383 32.07 -31.16 21.53
N VAL A 384 32.10 -29.88 21.88
CA VAL A 384 33.26 -29.27 22.55
C VAL A 384 32.77 -28.69 23.87
N ASP A 385 33.30 -29.30 24.91
CA ASP A 385 33.19 -29.00 26.33
C ASP A 385 33.79 -27.61 26.61
N THR A 386 33.04 -26.74 27.29
CA THR A 386 33.48 -25.39 27.65
C THR A 386 33.81 -25.35 29.13
N ASP A 387 34.98 -25.87 29.48
CA ASP A 387 35.66 -25.59 30.73
C ASP A 387 37.15 -25.46 30.42
N ASN A 388 37.66 -24.23 30.38
CA ASN A 388 38.80 -23.77 31.18
C ASN A 388 39.26 -22.38 30.69
N VAL A 389 39.10 -21.40 31.57
CA VAL A 389 39.67 -20.06 31.46
C VAL A 389 40.96 -20.04 32.31
N ASP A 390 41.97 -19.32 31.82
CA ASP A 390 43.23 -18.90 32.47
C ASP A 390 44.53 -19.59 32.01
N GLY A 391 45.53 -18.75 31.67
CA GLY A 391 46.95 -19.14 31.73
C GLY A 391 47.89 -18.65 30.62
N ALA A 392 48.29 -17.38 30.70
CA ALA A 392 49.64 -16.83 30.51
C ALA A 392 50.68 -17.47 29.53
N ALA A 393 51.19 -16.58 28.65
CA ALA A 393 52.61 -16.22 28.46
C ALA A 393 53.68 -17.23 27.92
N VAL A 394 54.32 -16.79 26.81
CA VAL A 394 55.78 -16.78 26.50
C VAL A 394 56.51 -18.14 26.34
N SER A 395 57.03 -18.41 25.13
CA SER A 395 58.48 -18.41 24.84
C SER A 395 58.80 -18.94 23.43
N ALA A 396 59.77 -18.28 22.80
CA ALA A 396 60.48 -18.69 21.59
C ALA A 396 61.34 -19.96 21.80
N GLY A 397 61.70 -20.64 20.70
CA GLY A 397 62.81 -21.59 20.69
C GLY A 397 62.83 -22.57 19.52
N ASN A 398 63.61 -22.22 18.49
CA ASN A 398 64.55 -23.07 17.75
C ASN A 398 64.15 -24.48 17.24
N GLY A 399 64.28 -24.68 15.91
CA GLY A 399 64.67 -25.99 15.33
C GLY A 399 66.11 -26.37 15.72
N PRO A 400 66.74 -27.44 15.19
CA PRO A 400 66.45 -28.17 13.95
C PRO A 400 66.53 -29.73 14.07
N ALA A 401 66.20 -30.48 13.02
CA ALA A 401 66.94 -31.70 12.62
C ALA A 401 66.39 -32.33 11.33
N ARG A 402 67.33 -32.67 10.43
CA ARG A 402 67.20 -33.45 9.19
C ARG A 402 67.07 -34.96 9.47
N ALA A 403 66.31 -35.65 8.61
CA ALA A 403 66.62 -36.92 7.92
C ALA A 403 65.43 -37.20 6.97
N GLY A 404 65.54 -37.55 5.69
CA GLY A 404 66.59 -38.21 4.93
C GLY A 404 66.12 -39.61 4.51
N ASN A 405 65.97 -39.83 3.19
CA ASN A 405 65.59 -41.04 2.43
C ASN A 405 64.08 -41.37 2.34
N GLY A 406 63.53 -41.75 1.17
CA GLY A 406 64.11 -41.99 -0.15
C GLY A 406 63.05 -42.54 -1.13
N GLU A 407 63.30 -42.25 -2.41
CA GLU A 407 62.88 -42.97 -3.63
C GLU A 407 61.40 -42.97 -4.09
N ARG A 408 61.14 -42.09 -5.08
CA ARG A 408 60.85 -42.55 -6.46
C ARG A 408 61.72 -41.75 -7.44
N THR A 409 62.25 -42.51 -8.42
CA THR A 409 63.02 -42.19 -9.64
C THR A 409 64.44 -41.69 -9.50
#